data_AF-A0A8J9TGY4-F1
#
_entry.id   AF-A0A8J9TGY4-F1
#
_cell.length_a   1.000
_cell.length_b   1.000
_cell.length_c   1.000
_cell.angle_alpha   90.00
_cell.angle_beta   90.00
_cell.angle_gamma   90.00
#
_symmetry.space_group_name_H-M   'P 1'
#
loop_
_entity.id
_entity.type
_entity.pdbx_description
1 polymer ?
#
loop_
_entity_poly.entity_id
_entity_poly.type
_entity_poly.pdbx_seq_one_letter_code
_entity_poly.pdbx_strand_id
1 'polypeptide(L)' 'MKKVVQQLWLEPRLSSINISQAATDLKQFCLQNVQQDRPLLTGVSSSMNPFSPRRSVSFHSKNESFKGFPNYFS' A
#
# COMPACT_ATOMS: atom_id res chain seq x y z
N MET A 1 19.77 -39.68 -11.10
CA MET A 1 19.15 -40.37 -9.94
C MET A 1 19.85 -40.10 -8.60
N LYS A 2 21.18 -40.18 -8.47
CA LYS A 2 21.90 -39.99 -7.18
C LYS A 2 21.52 -38.71 -6.40
N LYS A 3 21.40 -37.57 -7.08
CA LYS A 3 21.00 -36.28 -6.47
C LYS A 3 19.58 -36.30 -5.87
N VAL A 4 18.63 -36.96 -6.54
CA VAL A 4 17.23 -37.06 -6.07
C VAL A 4 17.14 -37.94 -4.84
N VAL A 5 17.89 -39.05 -4.81
CA VAL A 5 17.95 -39.96 -3.65
C VAL A 5 18.54 -39.24 -2.43
N GLN A 6 19.58 -38.43 -2.62
CA GLN A 6 20.16 -37.62 -1.55
C GLN A 6 19.14 -36.61 -1.01
N GLN A 7 18.37 -35.93 -1.87
CA GLN A 7 17.34 -34.98 -1.44
C GLN A 7 16.25 -35.66 -0.60
N LEU A 8 15.72 -36.79 -1.08
CA LEU A 8 14.68 -37.55 -0.36
C LEU A 8 15.14 -38.08 0.99
N TRP A 9 16.45 -38.21 1.21
CA TRP A 9 17.01 -38.59 2.50
C TRP A 9 17.19 -37.40 3.45
N LEU A 10 17.39 -36.19 2.91
CA LEU A 10 17.58 -34.96 3.69
C LEU A 10 16.26 -34.30 4.10
N GLU A 11 15.29 -34.19 3.18
CA GLU A 11 14.01 -33.51 3.44
C GLU A 11 13.22 -34.07 4.65
N PRO A 12 13.14 -35.39 4.89
CA PRO A 12 12.43 -35.93 6.06
C PRO A 12 13.18 -35.74 7.38
N ARG A 13 14.47 -35.37 7.33
CA ARG A 13 15.28 -35.09 8.54
C ARG A 13 15.02 -33.70 9.10
N LEU A 14 14.25 -32.88 8.40
CA LEU A 14 13.84 -31.56 8.88
C LEU A 14 12.81 -31.73 10.01
N SER A 15 13.00 -30.97 11.09
CA SER A 15 12.04 -30.96 12.20
C SER A 15 10.77 -30.26 11.75
N SER A 16 9.64 -30.98 11.76
CA SER A 16 8.34 -30.39 11.53
C SER A 16 7.84 -29.68 12.78
N ILE A 17 7.21 -28.52 12.61
CA ILE A 17 6.51 -27.80 13.67
C ILE A 17 5.00 -28.04 13.56
N ASN A 18 4.28 -27.93 14.67
CA ASN A 18 2.82 -28.05 14.66
C ASN A 18 2.21 -26.93 13.81
N ILE A 19 1.28 -27.30 12.92
CA ILE A 19 0.60 -26.35 12.03
C ILE A 19 -0.16 -25.29 12.83
N SER A 20 -0.79 -25.70 13.95
CA SER A 20 -1.49 -24.78 14.86
C SER A 20 -0.55 -23.74 15.48
N GLN A 21 0.66 -24.15 15.87
CA GLN A 21 1.67 -23.26 16.41
C GLN A 21 2.14 -22.28 15.33
N ALA A 22 2.52 -22.80 14.15
CA ALA A 22 2.95 -21.98 13.02
C ALA A 22 1.89 -20.94 12.61
N ALA A 23 0.62 -21.32 12.59
CA ALA A 23 -0.49 -20.42 12.29
C ALA A 23 -0.67 -19.33 13.37
N THR A 24 -0.48 -19.69 14.64
CA THR A 24 -0.57 -18.75 15.76
C THR A 24 0.56 -17.73 15.69
N ASP A 25 1.79 -18.19 15.43
CA ASP A 25 2.97 -17.34 15.30
C ASP A 25 2.83 -16.39 14.10
N LEU A 26 2.35 -16.90 12.96
CA LEU A 26 2.08 -16.09 11.78
C LEU A 26 1.03 -15.01 12.06
N LYS A 27 -0.09 -15.38 12.71
CA LYS A 27 -1.13 -14.42 13.10
C LYS A 27 -0.57 -13.34 14.02
N GLN A 28 0.23 -13.74 15.02
CA GLN A 28 0.84 -12.81 15.95
C GLN A 28 1.79 -11.85 15.23
N PHE A 29 2.61 -12.36 14.32
CA PHE A 29 3.47 -11.54 13.48
C PHE A 29 2.67 -10.51 12.68
N CYS A 30 1.59 -10.93 12.01
CA CYS A 30 0.72 -10.01 11.30
C CYS A 30 0.18 -8.91 12.21
N LEU A 31 -0.38 -9.26 13.38
CA LEU A 31 -0.95 -8.31 14.34
C LEU A 31 0.08 -7.28 14.85
N GLN A 32 1.33 -7.68 15.06
CA GLN A 32 2.41 -6.78 15.47
C GLN A 32 2.76 -5.77 14.36
N ASN A 33 2.69 -6.18 13.09
CA ASN A 33 3.06 -5.36 11.95
C ASN A 33 1.87 -4.60 11.31
N VAL A 34 0.64 -4.78 11.83
CA VAL A 34 -0.58 -4.08 11.35
C VAL A 34 -0.38 -2.57 11.24
N GLN A 35 0.41 -1.95 12.14
CA GLN A 35 0.64 -0.50 12.10
C GLN A 35 1.55 -0.07 10.94
N GLN A 36 2.51 -0.90 10.54
CA GLN A 36 3.37 -0.65 9.38
C GLN A 36 2.65 -0.94 8.08
N ASP A 37 1.81 -1.98 8.05
CA ASP A 37 0.97 -2.34 6.89
C ASP A 37 -0.34 -1.55 6.82
N ARG A 38 -0.63 -0.70 7.82
CA ARG A 38 -1.81 0.17 7.92
C ARG A 38 -2.11 0.94 6.62
N PRO A 39 -1.11 1.45 5.85
CA PRO A 39 -1.37 2.11 4.58
C PRO A 39 -2.08 1.26 3.53
N LEU A 40 -1.82 -0.05 3.53
CA LEU A 40 -2.45 -1.00 2.60
C LEU A 40 -3.69 -1.66 3.19
N LEU A 41 -3.72 -1.87 4.51
CA LEU A 41 -4.82 -2.56 5.20
C LEU A 41 -6.03 -1.67 5.48
N THR A 42 -5.80 -0.41 5.87
CA THR A 42 -6.89 0.53 6.24
C THR A 42 -6.96 1.76 5.33
N GLY A 43 -6.04 1.85 4.38
CA GLY A 43 -5.81 3.08 3.64
C GLY A 43 -5.07 4.14 4.47
N VAL A 44 -4.46 5.08 3.78
CA VAL A 44 -3.86 6.29 4.35
C VAL A 44 -4.56 7.52 3.82
N SER A 45 -4.57 8.60 4.61
CA SER A 45 -5.04 9.89 4.13
C SER A 45 -4.20 10.35 2.93
N SER A 46 -4.81 11.13 2.04
CA SER A 46 -4.13 11.63 0.84
C SER A 46 -2.88 12.47 1.15
N SER A 47 -2.78 13.06 2.35
CA SER A 47 -1.58 13.78 2.80
C SER A 47 -0.42 12.89 3.24
N MET A 48 -0.70 11.65 3.68
CA MET A 48 0.30 10.66 4.10
C MET A 48 0.66 9.68 2.97
N ASN A 49 -0.11 9.66 1.89
CA ASN A 49 0.16 8.84 0.71
C ASN A 49 1.15 9.56 -0.23
N PRO A 50 2.40 9.08 -0.37
CA PRO A 50 3.39 9.70 -1.25
C PRO A 50 3.02 9.60 -2.75
N PHE A 51 2.09 8.71 -3.10
CA PHE A 51 1.55 8.58 -4.46
C PHE A 51 0.29 9.42 -4.71
N SER A 52 -0.21 10.14 -3.70
CA SER A 52 -1.32 11.06 -3.93
C SER A 52 -0.88 12.18 -4.88
N PRO A 53 -1.68 12.50 -5.92
CA PRO A 53 -1.43 13.67 -6.73
C PRO A 53 -1.35 14.87 -5.79
N ARG A 54 -0.22 15.59 -5.78
CA ARG A 54 -0.20 16.93 -5.18
C ARG A 54 -1.33 17.67 -5.89
N ARG A 55 -2.27 18.26 -5.14
CA ARG A 55 -3.19 19.23 -5.73
C ARG A 55 -2.28 20.23 -6.43
N SER A 56 -2.20 20.13 -7.76
CA SER A 56 -1.56 21.15 -8.56
C SER A 56 -2.18 22.43 -8.07
N VAL A 57 -1.35 23.37 -7.62
CA VAL A 57 -1.76 24.76 -7.45
C VAL A 57 -2.72 25.05 -8.57
N SER A 58 -3.97 25.30 -8.20
CA SER A 58 -5.03 25.59 -9.15
C SER A 58 -4.48 26.65 -10.08
N PHE A 59 -4.20 26.26 -11.33
CA PHE A 59 -4.08 27.21 -12.42
C PHE A 59 -5.28 28.12 -12.26
N HIS A 60 -4.98 29.40 -12.11
CA HIS A 60 -5.90 30.45 -11.75
C HIS A 60 -6.98 30.54 -12.84
N SER A 61 -8.01 29.69 -12.77
CA SER A 61 -9.26 29.93 -13.45
C SER A 61 -9.94 31.01 -12.62
N LYS A 62 -9.54 32.26 -12.91
CA LYS A 62 -10.35 33.42 -12.58
C LYS A 62 -11.71 33.17 -13.20
N ASN A 63 -12.63 32.71 -12.38
CA ASN A 63 -14.05 32.83 -12.68
C ASN A 63 -14.38 34.32 -12.48
N GLU A 64 -13.86 35.18 -13.37
CA GLU A 64 -14.31 36.55 -13.48
C GLU A 64 -15.73 36.50 -14.02
N SER A 65 -16.66 36.64 -13.08
CA SER A 65 -18.04 37.03 -13.34
C SER A 65 -18.03 38.17 -14.34
N PHE A 66 -18.54 37.92 -15.56
CA PHE A 66 -18.83 38.94 -16.55
C PHE A 66 -19.76 39.99 -15.93
N LYS A 67 -19.17 41.07 -15.40
CA LYS A 67 -19.88 42.30 -15.06
C LYS A 67 -19.20 43.46 -15.77
N GLY A 68 -19.86 43.95 -16.81
CA GLY A 68 -19.63 45.26 -17.39
C GLY A 68 -18.50 45.31 -18.40
N PHE A 69 -18.84 45.17 -19.69
CA PHE A 69 -18.05 45.82 -20.73
C PHE A 69 -18.24 47.34 -20.59
N PRO A 70 -17.18 48.16 -20.45
CA PRO A 70 -17.32 49.59 -20.64
C PRO A 70 -17.55 49.88 -22.12
N ASN A 71 -18.66 50.55 -22.41
CA ASN A 71 -19.00 51.04 -23.74
C ASN A 71 -17.88 51.94 -24.27
N TYR A 72 -17.21 51.49 -25.32
CA TYR A 72 -16.38 52.32 -26.18
C TYR A 72 -16.78 52.02 -27.62
N PHE A 73 -17.79 52.72 -28.13
CA PHE A 73 -17.85 53.29 -29.48
C PHE A 73 -19.19 54.05 -29.63
N SER A 74 -19.07 55.25 -30.21
CA SER A 74 -20.04 56.34 -30.46
C SER A 74 -21.54 56.12 -30.28
#